data_AF-A0AA85EWB3-F1
#
_entry.id   AF-A0AA85EWB3-F1
#
_cell.length_a   1.000
_cell.length_b   1.000
_cell.length_c   1.000
_cell.angle_alpha   90.00
_cell.angle_beta   90.00
_cell.angle_gamma   90.00
#
_symmetry.space_group_name_H-M   'P 1'
#
loop_
_entity.id
_entity.type
_entity.pdbx_description
1 polymer ?
#
loop_
_entity_poly.entity_id
_entity_poly.type
_entity_poly.pdbx_seq_one_letter_code
_entity_poly.pdbx_strand_id
1 'polypeptide(L)'
;MAHYKRGTAYIALSNCRMSLLDFNRALELNPDFIPARKHRAYVKLRMGKLTEAIEDYESVLNHDTGVSAKISEIHKLQNQWEDARKLFANSEYREALTLLDKLVESVDYAEELRELRARCYLSLGDVQKGLQEMRFGVHLTNDNREGLLRISQIMYDAGFAVQATNELRECLRLDQDDKACLSFYKKVNKVAKAITATQEALEAERYSDCIKKAAEIVKLESSNPEYANQANISLCHCHAKAKSVDGVPYCESVVQHYPESTEFQLYQAEAYINADRFQDAISTYQKILGHESNNQKAKEGMKKAQKLLKASNRRDYYKILGVPKSASKKDILKAYRKMAAEYHPDKFQGEERMQAEKKFVEISAAKEVLTDDEKRTQFENGIDPLDPEQQAQNPFGGHPFNGFPFSHMHPFEGAHFEFHFG
;
A
#
# COMPACT_ATOMS: atom_id res chain seq x y z
N MET A 1 14.85 -58.03 -2.08
CA MET A 1 13.56 -57.89 -2.80
C MET A 1 12.59 -56.91 -2.13
N ALA A 2 12.38 -56.96 -0.80
CA ALA A 2 11.46 -56.05 -0.11
C ALA A 2 11.81 -54.55 -0.28
N HIS A 3 13.08 -54.18 -0.07
CA HIS A 3 13.57 -52.80 -0.27
C HIS A 3 13.32 -52.29 -1.69
N TYR A 4 13.64 -53.09 -2.71
CA TYR A 4 13.42 -52.71 -4.11
C TYR A 4 11.94 -52.45 -4.43
N LYS A 5 11.03 -53.34 -4.00
CA LYS A 5 9.58 -53.15 -4.22
C LYS A 5 9.06 -51.88 -3.53
N ARG A 6 9.54 -51.62 -2.31
CA ARG A 6 9.19 -50.40 -1.57
C ARG A 6 9.77 -49.15 -2.22
N GLY A 7 11.03 -49.21 -2.67
CA GLY A 7 11.68 -48.15 -3.44
C GLY A 7 10.93 -47.79 -4.73
N THR A 8 10.45 -48.78 -5.49
CA THR A 8 9.62 -48.55 -6.68
C THR A 8 8.25 -47.97 -6.34
N ALA A 9 7.65 -48.36 -5.21
CA ALA A 9 6.41 -47.73 -4.74
C ALA A 9 6.66 -46.25 -4.39
N TYR A 10 7.80 -45.92 -3.79
CA TYR A 10 8.18 -44.53 -3.53
C TYR A 10 8.41 -43.72 -4.81
N ILE A 11 8.92 -44.31 -5.90
CA ILE A 11 8.97 -43.62 -7.21
C ILE A 11 7.56 -43.20 -7.65
N ALA A 12 6.59 -44.11 -7.57
CA ALA A 12 5.21 -43.84 -7.98
C ALA A 12 4.54 -42.74 -7.13
N LEU A 13 4.96 -42.60 -5.86
CA LEU A 13 4.55 -41.53 -4.97
C LEU A 13 5.38 -40.23 -5.13
N SER A 14 6.29 -40.19 -6.11
CA SER A 14 7.29 -39.13 -6.31
C SER A 14 8.16 -38.85 -5.07
N ASN A 15 8.29 -39.80 -4.15
CA ASN A 15 9.17 -39.67 -2.99
C ASN A 15 10.59 -40.12 -3.34
N CYS A 16 11.30 -39.30 -4.11
CA CYS A 16 12.67 -39.58 -4.59
C CYS A 16 13.64 -39.90 -3.44
N ARG A 17 13.50 -39.22 -2.29
CA ARG A 17 14.35 -39.44 -1.11
C ARG A 17 14.20 -40.86 -0.55
N MET A 18 12.97 -41.26 -0.22
CA MET A 18 12.74 -42.59 0.36
C MET A 18 13.05 -43.69 -0.65
N SER A 19 12.79 -43.42 -1.93
CA SER A 19 13.17 -44.31 -3.03
C SER A 19 14.68 -44.55 -3.10
N LEU A 20 15.49 -43.47 -3.03
CA LEU A 20 16.95 -43.56 -3.05
C LEU A 20 17.50 -44.38 -1.88
N LEU A 21 16.97 -44.17 -0.67
CA LEU A 21 17.37 -44.94 0.52
C LEU A 21 17.12 -46.44 0.35
N ASP A 22 15.95 -46.81 -0.19
CA ASP A 22 15.60 -48.21 -0.42
C ASP A 22 16.43 -48.86 -1.53
N PHE A 23 16.77 -48.13 -2.60
CA PHE A 23 17.66 -48.68 -3.63
C PHE A 23 19.10 -48.81 -3.15
N ASN A 24 19.60 -47.86 -2.35
CA ASN A 24 20.89 -48.01 -1.68
C ASN A 24 20.92 -49.27 -0.84
N ARG A 25 19.91 -49.47 0.01
CA ARG A 25 19.83 -50.67 0.84
C ARG A 25 19.68 -51.96 0.02
N ALA A 26 18.96 -51.92 -1.10
CA ALA A 26 18.84 -53.06 -2.00
C ALA A 26 20.19 -53.45 -2.64
N LEU A 27 21.01 -52.46 -3.00
CA LEU A 27 22.33 -52.67 -3.62
C LEU A 27 23.43 -53.00 -2.60
N GLU A 28 23.31 -52.55 -1.35
CA GLU A 28 24.15 -53.03 -0.24
C GLU A 28 23.97 -54.54 0.00
N LEU A 29 22.73 -55.03 -0.11
CA LEU A 29 22.40 -56.44 0.08
C LEU A 29 22.72 -57.28 -1.15
N ASN A 30 22.63 -56.71 -2.35
CA ASN A 30 22.96 -57.36 -3.60
C ASN A 30 23.53 -56.35 -4.62
N PRO A 31 24.87 -56.21 -4.70
CA PRO A 31 25.52 -55.23 -5.57
C PRO A 31 25.25 -55.39 -7.07
N ASP A 32 24.98 -56.63 -7.51
CA ASP A 32 24.74 -57.02 -8.91
C ASP A 32 23.26 -56.89 -9.30
N PHE A 33 22.42 -56.30 -8.45
CA PHE A 33 20.99 -56.18 -8.71
C PHE A 33 20.67 -55.08 -9.73
N ILE A 34 20.80 -55.41 -11.02
CA ILE A 34 20.68 -54.48 -12.17
C ILE A 34 19.40 -53.62 -12.14
N PRO A 35 18.18 -54.16 -11.92
CA PRO A 35 16.98 -53.32 -11.84
C PRO A 35 17.03 -52.25 -10.74
N ALA A 36 17.59 -52.58 -9.56
CA ALA A 36 17.71 -51.62 -8.47
C ALA A 36 18.70 -50.50 -8.82
N ARG A 37 19.79 -50.84 -9.49
CA ARG A 37 20.80 -49.88 -9.96
C ARG A 37 20.24 -48.92 -11.03
N LYS A 38 19.48 -49.44 -12.00
CA LYS A 38 18.78 -48.61 -13.00
C LYS A 38 17.76 -47.66 -12.36
N HIS A 39 16.95 -48.15 -11.42
CA HIS A 39 15.99 -47.28 -10.73
C HIS A 39 16.68 -46.27 -9.80
N ARG A 40 17.81 -46.63 -9.19
CA ARG A 40 18.65 -45.68 -8.46
C ARG A 40 19.18 -44.56 -9.36
N ALA A 41 19.69 -44.92 -10.55
CA ALA A 41 20.14 -43.96 -11.55
C ALA A 41 19.03 -42.98 -11.95
N TYR A 42 17.82 -43.50 -12.21
CA TYR A 42 16.64 -42.69 -12.53
C TYR A 42 16.25 -41.73 -11.38
N VAL A 43 16.26 -42.21 -10.13
CA VAL A 43 15.97 -41.35 -8.97
C VAL A 43 17.05 -40.28 -8.79
N LYS A 44 18.33 -40.64 -8.93
CA LYS A 44 19.45 -39.69 -8.89
C LYS A 44 19.34 -38.62 -9.98
N LEU A 45 18.95 -39.00 -11.20
CA LEU A 45 18.67 -38.07 -12.29
C LEU A 45 17.61 -37.05 -11.88
N ARG A 46 16.44 -37.48 -11.39
CA ARG A 46 15.37 -36.57 -10.95
C ARG A 46 15.83 -35.62 -9.84
N MET A 47 16.71 -36.09 -8.95
CA MET A 47 17.29 -35.30 -7.86
C MET A 47 18.41 -34.35 -8.31
N GLY A 48 18.78 -34.31 -9.59
CA GLY A 48 19.88 -33.48 -10.11
C GLY A 48 21.27 -34.04 -9.86
N LYS A 49 21.39 -35.27 -9.36
CA LYS A 49 22.66 -35.96 -9.13
C LYS A 49 23.14 -36.61 -10.44
N LEU A 50 23.36 -35.76 -11.45
CA LEU A 50 23.57 -36.18 -12.84
C LEU A 50 24.80 -37.09 -13.01
N THR A 51 25.92 -36.75 -12.37
CA THR A 51 27.15 -37.57 -12.41
C THR A 51 26.94 -38.94 -11.75
N GLU A 52 26.38 -38.97 -10.54
CA GLU A 52 26.09 -40.24 -9.85
C GLU A 52 25.07 -41.11 -10.60
N ALA A 53 24.17 -40.50 -11.38
CA ALA A 53 23.21 -41.21 -12.22
C ALA A 53 23.90 -41.85 -13.44
N ILE A 54 24.84 -41.14 -14.07
CA ILE A 54 25.67 -41.68 -15.16
C ILE A 54 26.45 -42.89 -14.66
N GLU A 55 27.14 -42.79 -13.53
CA GLU A 55 27.91 -43.91 -12.93
C GLU A 55 27.05 -45.17 -12.72
N ASP A 56 25.80 -45.00 -12.25
CA ASP A 56 24.87 -46.12 -12.08
C ASP A 56 24.39 -46.71 -13.41
N TYR A 57 24.24 -45.89 -14.46
CA TYR A 57 23.89 -46.37 -15.80
C TYR A 57 25.07 -47.04 -16.51
N GLU A 58 26.28 -46.50 -16.38
CA GLU A 58 27.52 -47.07 -16.95
C GLU A 58 27.81 -48.45 -16.37
N SER A 59 27.63 -48.61 -15.05
CA SER A 59 27.84 -49.90 -14.38
C SER A 59 26.85 -51.00 -14.79
N VAL A 60 25.78 -50.68 -15.53
CA VAL A 60 24.85 -51.66 -16.10
C VAL A 60 24.89 -51.73 -17.63
N LEU A 61 25.76 -50.96 -18.29
CA LEU A 61 25.81 -50.83 -19.74
C LEU A 61 26.06 -52.17 -20.46
N ASN A 62 26.87 -53.05 -19.86
CA ASN A 62 27.14 -54.39 -20.37
C ASN A 62 25.92 -55.33 -20.35
N HIS A 63 24.90 -55.01 -19.54
CA HIS A 63 23.68 -55.80 -19.38
C HIS A 63 22.48 -55.23 -20.13
N ASP A 64 22.46 -53.91 -20.34
CA ASP A 64 21.38 -53.21 -21.05
C ASP A 64 21.96 -52.04 -21.86
N THR A 65 22.18 -52.26 -23.15
CA THR A 65 22.70 -51.23 -24.07
C THR A 65 21.74 -50.05 -24.23
N GLY A 66 20.46 -50.21 -23.89
CA GLY A 66 19.45 -49.15 -23.89
C GLY A 66 19.67 -48.06 -22.85
N VAL A 67 20.64 -48.21 -21.94
CA VAL A 67 21.06 -47.15 -21.02
C VAL A 67 21.98 -46.11 -21.66
N SER A 68 22.61 -46.43 -22.79
CA SER A 68 23.47 -45.48 -23.54
C SER A 68 22.72 -44.22 -23.97
N ALA A 69 21.47 -44.37 -24.40
CA ALA A 69 20.60 -43.25 -24.75
C ALA A 69 20.31 -42.35 -23.53
N LYS A 70 20.09 -42.94 -22.34
CA LYS A 70 19.88 -42.18 -21.09
C LYS A 70 21.14 -41.45 -20.68
N ILE A 71 22.33 -42.07 -20.78
CA ILE A 71 23.61 -41.39 -20.48
C ILE A 71 23.79 -40.18 -21.39
N SER A 72 23.53 -40.34 -22.69
CA SER A 72 23.62 -39.26 -23.68
C SER A 72 22.63 -38.12 -23.39
N GLU A 73 21.43 -38.45 -22.91
CA GLU A 73 20.43 -37.47 -22.47
C GLU A 73 20.92 -36.71 -21.23
N ILE A 74 21.47 -37.40 -20.23
CA ILE A 74 21.98 -36.77 -19.00
C ILE A 74 23.13 -35.81 -19.32
N HIS A 75 24.03 -36.14 -20.24
CA HIS A 75 25.08 -35.22 -20.69
C HIS A 75 24.51 -33.94 -21.33
N LYS A 76 23.42 -34.04 -22.09
CA LYS A 76 22.74 -32.84 -22.63
C LYS A 76 22.15 -31.98 -21.51
N LEU A 77 21.56 -32.61 -20.50
CA LEU A 77 21.04 -31.91 -19.32
C LEU A 77 22.16 -31.24 -18.52
N GLN A 78 23.33 -31.87 -18.38
CA GLN A 78 24.51 -31.26 -17.74
C GLN A 78 24.95 -29.99 -18.47
N ASN A 79 25.07 -30.04 -19.80
CA ASN A 79 25.46 -28.87 -20.60
C ASN A 79 24.43 -27.73 -20.47
N GLN A 80 23.14 -28.04 -20.57
CA GLN A 80 22.06 -27.06 -20.39
C GLN A 80 22.07 -26.44 -18.98
N TRP A 81 22.38 -27.24 -17.96
CA TRP A 81 22.50 -26.77 -16.58
C TRP A 81 23.67 -25.80 -16.40
N GLU A 82 24.82 -26.08 -17.01
CA GLU A 82 25.96 -25.16 -17.03
C GLU A 82 25.67 -23.86 -17.79
N ASP A 83 25.00 -23.96 -18.93
CA ASP A 83 24.62 -22.80 -19.74
C ASP A 83 23.62 -21.90 -18.99
N ALA A 84 22.64 -22.49 -18.29
CA ALA A 84 21.73 -21.75 -17.43
C ALA A 84 22.46 -20.99 -16.30
N ARG A 85 23.49 -21.61 -15.69
CA ARG A 85 24.32 -20.96 -14.67
C ARG A 85 25.15 -19.80 -15.25
N LYS A 86 25.68 -19.94 -16.47
CA LYS A 86 26.41 -18.87 -17.16
C LYS A 86 25.50 -17.69 -17.49
N LEU A 87 24.32 -17.95 -18.04
CA LEU A 87 23.32 -16.91 -18.33
C LEU A 87 22.93 -16.15 -17.05
N PHE A 88 22.69 -16.88 -15.95
CA PHE A 88 22.42 -16.24 -14.66
C PHE A 88 23.59 -15.34 -14.20
N ALA A 89 24.84 -15.82 -14.32
CA ALA A 89 26.02 -15.04 -13.95
C ALA A 89 26.19 -13.77 -14.79
N ASN A 90 25.73 -13.80 -16.05
CA ASN A 90 25.70 -12.66 -16.96
C ASN A 90 24.48 -11.74 -16.76
N SER A 91 23.63 -12.00 -15.76
CA SER A 91 22.35 -11.29 -15.53
C SER A 91 21.30 -11.49 -16.64
N GLU A 92 21.44 -12.51 -17.48
CA GLU A 92 20.50 -12.89 -18.54
C GLU A 92 19.39 -13.80 -17.96
N TYR A 93 18.58 -13.26 -17.06
CA TYR A 93 17.67 -14.05 -16.22
C TYR A 93 16.51 -14.70 -16.99
N ARG A 94 16.02 -14.07 -18.08
CA ARG A 94 14.88 -14.59 -18.85
C ARG A 94 15.28 -15.79 -19.69
N GLU A 95 16.46 -15.69 -20.30
CA GLU A 95 17.10 -16.74 -21.08
C GLU A 95 17.46 -17.92 -20.16
N ALA A 96 18.02 -17.63 -18.98
CA ALA A 96 18.26 -18.64 -17.95
C ALA A 96 16.97 -19.38 -17.57
N LEU A 97 15.87 -18.68 -17.29
CA LEU A 97 14.58 -19.30 -16.98
C LEU A 97 14.07 -20.21 -18.10
N THR A 98 14.24 -19.82 -19.35
CA THR A 98 13.79 -20.63 -20.51
C THR A 98 14.51 -21.98 -20.57
N LEU A 99 15.80 -22.03 -20.23
CA LEU A 99 16.54 -23.29 -20.09
C LEU A 99 16.10 -24.07 -18.86
N LEU A 100 15.93 -23.38 -17.73
CA LEU A 100 15.53 -23.99 -16.47
C LEU A 100 14.11 -24.60 -16.52
N ASP A 101 13.20 -24.03 -17.30
CA ASP A 101 11.85 -24.56 -17.53
C ASP A 101 11.89 -25.91 -18.25
N LYS A 102 12.83 -26.09 -19.19
CA LYS A 102 13.03 -27.39 -19.84
C LYS A 102 13.69 -28.39 -18.91
N LEU A 103 14.68 -27.94 -18.12
CA LEU A 103 15.41 -28.81 -17.20
C LEU A 103 14.54 -29.36 -16.07
N VAL A 104 13.59 -28.57 -15.54
CA VAL A 104 12.74 -29.01 -14.43
C VAL A 104 11.76 -30.12 -14.83
N GLU A 105 11.50 -30.33 -16.13
CA GLU A 105 10.67 -31.45 -16.61
C GLU A 105 11.35 -32.81 -16.39
N SER A 106 12.68 -32.86 -16.50
CA SER A 106 13.48 -34.09 -16.31
C SER A 106 14.12 -34.18 -14.92
N VAL A 107 14.34 -33.04 -14.27
CA VAL A 107 15.11 -32.90 -13.02
C VAL A 107 14.28 -32.17 -11.95
N ASP A 108 13.09 -32.70 -11.69
CA ASP A 108 12.04 -32.03 -10.90
C ASP A 108 12.29 -32.01 -9.39
N TYR A 109 13.25 -32.81 -8.88
CA TYR A 109 13.66 -32.88 -7.47
C TYR A 109 15.05 -32.29 -7.21
N ALA A 110 15.61 -31.50 -8.15
CA ALA A 110 16.88 -30.80 -7.92
C ALA A 110 16.69 -29.50 -7.14
N GLU A 111 17.19 -29.48 -5.90
CA GLU A 111 17.16 -28.30 -5.02
C GLU A 111 17.90 -27.10 -5.64
N GLU A 112 19.15 -27.30 -6.09
CA GLU A 112 19.97 -26.24 -6.69
C GLU A 112 19.32 -25.61 -7.93
N LEU A 113 18.62 -26.43 -8.72
CA LEU A 113 17.87 -25.97 -9.90
C LEU A 113 16.72 -25.07 -9.53
N ARG A 114 15.97 -25.43 -8.51
CA ARG A 114 14.86 -24.62 -8.02
C ARG A 114 15.33 -23.35 -7.33
N GLU A 115 16.45 -23.41 -6.61
CA GLU A 115 17.07 -22.22 -6.05
C GLU A 115 17.51 -21.24 -7.16
N LEU A 116 18.14 -21.73 -8.23
CA LEU A 116 18.54 -20.87 -9.35
C LEU A 116 17.33 -20.26 -10.06
N ARG A 117 16.26 -21.04 -10.29
CA ARG A 117 14.97 -20.54 -10.82
C ARG A 117 14.38 -19.45 -9.94
N ALA A 118 14.32 -19.69 -8.64
CA ALA A 118 13.83 -18.74 -7.66
C ALA A 118 14.60 -17.43 -7.74
N ARG A 119 15.94 -17.50 -7.78
CA ARG A 119 16.82 -16.34 -7.91
C ARG A 119 16.58 -15.59 -9.21
N CYS A 120 16.36 -16.26 -10.35
CA CYS A 120 16.00 -15.59 -11.59
C CYS A 120 14.68 -14.80 -11.46
N TYR A 121 13.64 -15.39 -10.88
CA TYR A 121 12.37 -14.70 -10.66
C TYR A 121 12.52 -13.49 -9.73
N LEU A 122 13.27 -13.64 -8.64
CA LEU A 122 13.58 -12.54 -7.72
C LEU A 122 14.33 -11.41 -8.42
N SER A 123 15.35 -11.73 -9.23
CA SER A 123 16.10 -10.74 -10.01
C SER A 123 15.25 -10.03 -11.06
N LEU A 124 14.18 -10.66 -11.55
CA LEU A 124 13.20 -10.06 -12.47
C LEU A 124 12.08 -9.30 -11.76
N GLY A 125 12.08 -9.28 -10.42
CA GLY A 125 11.04 -8.65 -9.60
C GLY A 125 9.77 -9.49 -9.41
N ASP A 126 9.71 -10.73 -9.92
CA ASP A 126 8.59 -11.65 -9.68
C ASP A 126 8.78 -12.37 -8.34
N VAL A 127 8.59 -11.61 -7.26
CA VAL A 127 8.83 -12.08 -5.90
C VAL A 127 7.94 -13.26 -5.53
N GLN A 128 6.69 -13.26 -6.00
CA GLN A 128 5.74 -14.34 -5.72
C GLN A 128 6.21 -15.68 -6.29
N LYS A 129 6.57 -15.74 -7.58
CA LYS A 129 7.08 -16.97 -8.18
C LYS A 129 8.43 -17.37 -7.60
N GLY A 130 9.30 -16.39 -7.34
CA GLY A 130 10.60 -16.62 -6.71
C GLY A 130 10.48 -17.31 -5.36
N LEU A 131 9.62 -16.79 -4.47
CA LEU A 131 9.36 -17.40 -3.17
C LEU A 131 8.70 -18.77 -3.28
N GLN A 132 7.77 -18.96 -4.23
CA GLN A 132 7.12 -20.26 -4.44
C GLN A 132 8.13 -21.36 -4.84
N GLU A 133 9.01 -21.07 -5.80
CA GLU A 133 10.06 -22.00 -6.24
C GLU A 133 11.03 -22.33 -5.11
N MET A 134 11.45 -21.32 -4.35
CA MET A 134 12.37 -21.51 -3.23
C MET A 134 11.74 -22.34 -2.11
N ARG A 135 10.46 -22.09 -1.77
CA ARG A 135 9.74 -22.89 -0.76
C ARG A 135 9.66 -24.35 -1.21
N PHE A 136 9.30 -24.59 -2.47
CA PHE A 136 9.24 -25.96 -2.98
C PHE A 136 10.61 -26.64 -2.86
N GLY A 137 11.69 -25.97 -3.29
CA GLY A 137 13.05 -26.51 -3.24
C GLY A 137 13.51 -26.87 -1.83
N VAL A 138 13.32 -25.97 -0.86
CA VAL A 138 13.73 -26.19 0.53
C VAL A 138 12.96 -27.36 1.17
N HIS A 139 11.69 -27.55 0.82
CA HIS A 139 10.84 -28.64 1.34
C HIS A 139 11.03 -29.98 0.61
N LEU A 140 11.91 -30.07 -0.40
CA LEU A 140 12.32 -31.35 -0.99
C LEU A 140 13.14 -32.21 -0.01
N THR A 141 13.79 -31.57 0.96
CA THR A 141 14.70 -32.18 1.91
C THR A 141 14.24 -31.88 3.35
N ASN A 142 13.72 -32.89 4.08
CA ASN A 142 13.25 -32.70 5.47
C ASN A 142 14.31 -32.20 6.48
N ASP A 143 15.58 -32.12 6.10
CA ASP A 143 16.66 -31.63 6.96
C ASP A 143 17.46 -30.55 6.23
N ASN A 144 16.80 -29.44 5.95
CA ASN A 144 17.37 -28.30 5.23
C ASN A 144 17.24 -27.01 6.04
N ARG A 145 17.88 -27.00 7.21
CA ARG A 145 17.86 -25.85 8.12
C ARG A 145 18.45 -24.59 7.48
N GLU A 146 19.54 -24.75 6.73
CA GLU A 146 20.19 -23.63 6.05
C GLU A 146 19.30 -23.03 4.97
N GLY A 147 18.65 -23.87 4.16
CA GLY A 147 17.67 -23.44 3.15
C GLY A 147 16.46 -22.73 3.78
N LEU A 148 15.93 -23.26 4.90
CA LEU A 148 14.83 -22.63 5.65
C LEU A 148 15.23 -21.27 6.21
N LEU A 149 16.45 -21.12 6.73
CA LEU A 149 16.96 -19.82 7.18
C LEU A 149 17.10 -18.83 6.01
N ARG A 150 17.69 -19.27 4.90
CA ARG A 150 17.94 -18.44 3.72
C ARG A 150 16.65 -17.93 3.11
N ILE A 151 15.66 -18.80 2.92
CA ILE A 151 14.36 -18.39 2.38
C ILE A 151 13.63 -17.43 3.32
N SER A 152 13.74 -17.65 4.64
CA SER A 152 13.15 -16.76 5.63
C SER A 152 13.74 -15.36 5.57
N GLN A 153 15.05 -15.24 5.33
CA GLN A 153 15.72 -13.95 5.14
C GLN A 153 15.20 -13.23 3.90
N ILE A 154 15.13 -13.94 2.77
CA ILE A 154 14.61 -13.38 1.51
C ILE A 154 13.15 -12.96 1.65
N MET A 155 12.31 -13.79 2.29
CA MET A 155 10.92 -13.45 2.58
C MET A 155 10.83 -12.20 3.45
N TYR A 156 11.65 -12.11 4.50
CA TYR A 156 11.65 -10.97 5.40
C TYR A 156 12.08 -9.68 4.68
N ASP A 157 13.13 -9.74 3.86
CA ASP A 157 13.61 -8.59 3.11
C ASP A 157 12.55 -8.11 2.10
N ALA A 158 11.78 -9.04 1.53
CA ALA A 158 10.67 -8.76 0.64
C ALA A 158 9.34 -8.37 1.35
N GLY A 159 9.35 -8.14 2.67
CA GLY A 159 8.16 -7.69 3.41
C GLY A 159 7.21 -8.79 3.88
N PHE A 160 7.58 -10.07 3.77
CA PHE A 160 6.74 -11.24 4.14
C PHE A 160 7.10 -11.80 5.53
N ALA A 161 7.18 -10.95 6.56
CA ALA A 161 7.56 -11.36 7.92
C ALA A 161 6.69 -12.49 8.51
N VAL A 162 5.38 -12.48 8.23
CA VAL A 162 4.46 -13.51 8.76
C VAL A 162 4.79 -14.88 8.18
N GLN A 163 5.02 -14.97 6.87
CA GLN A 163 5.41 -16.19 6.17
C GLN A 163 6.81 -16.64 6.59
N ALA A 164 7.77 -15.71 6.66
CA ALA A 164 9.13 -16.00 7.14
C ALA A 164 9.12 -16.60 8.56
N THR A 165 8.23 -16.13 9.43
CA THR A 165 8.09 -16.68 10.79
C THR A 165 7.68 -18.16 10.77
N ASN A 166 6.86 -18.60 9.80
CA ASN A 166 6.46 -20.00 9.68
C ASN A 166 7.63 -20.88 9.25
N GLU A 167 8.41 -20.45 8.26
CA GLU A 167 9.61 -21.18 7.82
C GLU A 167 10.67 -21.26 8.92
N LEU A 168 10.82 -20.21 9.74
CA LEU A 168 11.72 -20.22 10.91
C LEU A 168 11.25 -21.16 12.02
N ARG A 169 9.94 -21.34 12.20
CA ARG A 169 9.42 -22.36 13.12
C ARG A 169 9.76 -23.77 12.63
N GLU A 170 9.68 -24.02 11.33
CA GLU A 170 10.14 -25.28 10.75
C GLU A 170 11.64 -25.48 10.93
N CYS A 171 12.46 -24.44 10.74
CA CYS A 171 13.90 -24.52 11.02
C CYS A 171 14.16 -24.93 12.48
N LEU A 172 13.50 -24.27 13.44
CA LEU A 172 13.64 -24.56 14.87
C LEU A 172 13.02 -25.90 15.29
N ARG A 173 12.07 -26.44 14.51
CA ARG A 173 11.54 -27.79 14.71
C ARG A 173 12.58 -28.85 14.37
N LEU A 174 13.44 -28.59 13.38
CA LEU A 174 14.54 -29.48 13.01
C LEU A 174 15.69 -29.39 14.02
N ASP A 175 15.96 -28.20 14.57
CA ASP A 175 16.95 -27.98 15.61
C ASP A 175 16.56 -26.81 16.53
N GLN A 176 16.20 -27.14 17.76
CA GLN A 176 15.74 -26.15 18.74
C GLN A 176 16.86 -25.23 19.22
N ASP A 177 18.13 -25.65 19.09
CA ASP A 177 19.30 -24.95 19.56
C ASP A 177 20.04 -24.19 18.43
N ASP A 178 19.49 -24.17 17.22
CA ASP A 178 20.06 -23.42 16.10
C ASP A 178 20.05 -21.92 16.40
N LYS A 179 21.24 -21.39 16.70
CA LYS A 179 21.43 -19.99 17.11
C LYS A 179 21.03 -19.00 16.01
N ALA A 180 21.26 -19.35 14.75
CA ALA A 180 20.98 -18.45 13.62
C ALA A 180 19.47 -18.35 13.39
N CYS A 181 18.77 -19.49 13.32
CA CYS A 181 17.31 -19.52 13.23
C CYS A 181 16.65 -18.89 14.45
N LEU A 182 17.13 -19.14 15.67
CA LEU A 182 16.55 -18.58 16.89
C LEU A 182 16.72 -17.06 16.96
N SER A 183 17.91 -16.55 16.64
CA SER A 183 18.19 -15.11 16.60
C SER A 183 17.30 -14.40 15.59
N PHE A 184 17.23 -14.94 14.38
CA PHE A 184 16.43 -14.35 13.31
C PHE A 184 14.93 -14.44 13.61
N TYR A 185 14.45 -15.59 14.09
CA TYR A 185 13.06 -15.77 14.53
C TYR A 185 12.62 -14.70 15.54
N LYS A 186 13.45 -14.39 16.54
CA LYS A 186 13.13 -13.36 17.55
C LYS A 186 12.95 -11.98 16.94
N LYS A 187 13.75 -11.63 15.93
CA LYS A 187 13.61 -10.37 15.17
C LYS A 187 12.30 -10.38 14.36
N VAL A 188 12.17 -11.36 13.48
CA VAL A 188 11.05 -11.47 12.51
C VAL A 188 9.70 -11.59 13.21
N ASN A 189 9.61 -12.39 14.27
CA ASN A 189 8.35 -12.64 14.99
C ASN A 189 7.78 -11.40 15.67
N LYS A 190 8.61 -10.42 16.06
CA LYS A 190 8.11 -9.14 16.60
C LYS A 190 7.38 -8.33 15.53
N VAL A 191 8.00 -8.20 14.35
CA VAL A 191 7.42 -7.51 13.20
C VAL A 191 6.15 -8.23 12.72
N ALA A 192 6.22 -9.55 12.58
CA ALA A 192 5.07 -10.37 12.20
C ALA A 192 3.88 -10.18 13.16
N LYS A 193 4.11 -10.18 14.47
CA LYS A 193 3.06 -9.92 15.47
C LYS A 193 2.45 -8.52 15.34
N ALA A 194 3.26 -7.50 15.09
CA ALA A 194 2.76 -6.14 14.86
C ALA A 194 1.90 -6.06 13.60
N ILE A 195 2.30 -6.72 12.51
CA ILE A 195 1.53 -6.83 11.26
C ILE A 195 0.19 -7.53 11.50
N THR A 196 0.21 -8.72 12.12
CA THR A 196 -1.02 -9.47 12.43
C THR A 196 -1.96 -8.66 13.32
N ALA A 197 -1.45 -8.02 14.38
CA ALA A 197 -2.26 -7.20 15.27
C ALA A 197 -2.83 -5.95 14.57
N THR A 198 -2.11 -5.38 13.59
CA THR A 198 -2.61 -4.26 12.77
C THR A 198 -3.79 -4.71 11.93
N GLN A 199 -3.66 -5.86 11.25
CA GLN A 199 -4.73 -6.43 10.41
C GLN A 199 -5.97 -6.80 11.25
N GLU A 200 -5.78 -7.48 12.38
CA GLU A 200 -6.88 -7.81 13.30
C GLU A 200 -7.60 -6.56 13.85
N ALA A 201 -6.86 -5.49 14.13
CA ALA A 201 -7.45 -4.23 14.58
C ALA A 201 -8.22 -3.54 13.45
N LEU A 202 -7.71 -3.60 12.22
CA LEU A 202 -8.38 -3.05 11.05
C LEU A 202 -9.70 -3.80 10.75
N GLU A 203 -9.67 -5.13 10.74
CA GLU A 203 -10.85 -5.98 10.52
C GLU A 203 -11.91 -5.80 11.62
N ALA A 204 -11.47 -5.59 12.86
CA ALA A 204 -12.35 -5.29 13.98
C ALA A 204 -12.77 -3.80 14.06
N GLU A 205 -12.41 -2.97 13.08
CA GLU A 205 -12.66 -1.53 13.02
C GLU A 205 -12.15 -0.74 14.26
N ARG A 206 -11.17 -1.29 14.98
CA ARG A 206 -10.50 -0.65 16.12
C ARG A 206 -9.37 0.25 15.62
N TYR A 207 -9.73 1.34 14.94
CA TYR A 207 -8.76 2.19 14.22
C TYR A 207 -7.68 2.80 15.12
N SER A 208 -7.99 3.11 16.39
CA SER A 208 -7.00 3.62 17.35
C SER A 208 -5.91 2.59 17.67
N ASP A 209 -6.28 1.31 17.78
CA ASP A 209 -5.33 0.22 17.99
C ASP A 209 -4.57 -0.08 16.70
N CYS A 210 -5.24 -0.04 15.54
CA CYS A 210 -4.60 -0.16 14.24
C CYS A 210 -3.47 0.87 14.07
N ILE A 211 -3.74 2.15 14.34
CA ILE A 211 -2.74 3.22 14.24
C ILE A 211 -1.53 2.93 15.13
N LYS A 212 -1.77 2.53 16.39
CA LYS A 212 -0.69 2.21 17.34
C LYS A 212 0.16 1.04 16.84
N LYS A 213 -0.47 -0.02 16.32
CA LYS A 213 0.22 -1.23 15.85
C LYS A 213 0.92 -1.02 14.51
N ALA A 214 0.34 -0.25 13.60
CA ALA A 214 0.98 0.11 12.34
C ALA A 214 2.24 0.97 12.59
N ALA A 215 2.17 1.94 13.51
CA ALA A 215 3.33 2.74 13.90
C ALA A 215 4.41 1.90 14.63
N GLU A 216 4.04 0.79 15.28
CA GLU A 216 4.98 -0.15 15.89
C GLU A 216 5.84 -0.86 14.83
N ILE A 217 5.28 -1.18 13.65
CA ILE A 217 6.02 -1.82 12.54
C ILE A 217 7.21 -0.96 12.13
N VAL A 218 7.01 0.34 11.87
CA VAL A 218 8.08 1.27 11.45
C VAL A 218 9.18 1.39 12.51
N LYS A 219 8.81 1.33 13.80
CA LYS A 219 9.76 1.36 14.91
C LYS A 219 10.59 0.08 15.00
N LEU A 220 9.97 -1.07 14.71
CA LEU A 220 10.65 -2.37 14.76
C LEU A 220 11.56 -2.58 13.55
N GLU A 221 11.21 -2.02 12.40
CA GLU A 221 11.96 -2.19 11.15
C GLU A 221 11.94 -0.90 10.32
N SER A 222 12.84 0.03 10.65
CA SER A 222 12.97 1.32 9.98
C SER A 222 13.86 1.28 8.74
N SER A 223 14.70 0.25 8.59
CA SER A 223 15.67 0.12 7.49
C SER A 223 15.07 -0.44 6.21
N ASN A 224 13.98 -1.20 6.30
CA ASN A 224 13.40 -1.87 5.16
C ASN A 224 12.17 -1.09 4.64
N PRO A 225 12.20 -0.61 3.37
CA PRO A 225 11.14 0.22 2.81
C PRO A 225 9.81 -0.52 2.65
N GLU A 226 9.81 -1.85 2.48
CA GLU A 226 8.58 -2.63 2.33
C GLU A 226 7.70 -2.55 3.58
N TYR A 227 8.31 -2.67 4.77
CA TYR A 227 7.56 -2.55 6.02
C TYR A 227 7.10 -1.12 6.30
N ALA A 228 7.89 -0.11 5.92
CA ALA A 228 7.47 1.29 5.99
C ALA A 228 6.26 1.54 5.07
N ASN A 229 6.27 0.99 3.85
CA ASN A 229 5.17 1.12 2.90
C ASN A 229 3.90 0.41 3.40
N GLN A 230 4.01 -0.83 3.87
CA GLN A 230 2.89 -1.57 4.47
C GLN A 230 2.28 -0.84 5.68
N ALA A 231 3.14 -0.29 6.55
CA ALA A 231 2.70 0.51 7.68
C ALA A 231 2.00 1.79 7.24
N ASN A 232 2.54 2.51 6.25
CA ASN A 232 1.95 3.75 5.73
C ASN A 232 0.58 3.51 5.08
N ILE A 233 0.40 2.40 4.35
CA ILE A 233 -0.90 1.99 3.81
C ILE A 233 -1.91 1.81 4.94
N SER A 234 -1.53 1.07 5.98
CA SER A 234 -2.37 0.81 7.15
C SER A 234 -2.69 2.10 7.92
N LEU A 235 -1.69 2.97 8.12
CA LEU A 235 -1.83 4.25 8.80
C LEU A 235 -2.75 5.19 8.01
N CYS A 236 -2.57 5.30 6.70
CA CYS A 236 -3.45 6.10 5.84
C CYS A 236 -4.91 5.67 6.01
N HIS A 237 -5.18 4.36 5.87
CA HIS A 237 -6.54 3.83 6.01
C HIS A 237 -7.09 4.09 7.42
N CYS A 238 -6.36 3.70 8.47
CA CYS A 238 -6.85 3.78 9.84
C CYS A 238 -7.02 5.23 10.32
N HIS A 239 -6.14 6.16 9.94
CA HIS A 239 -6.34 7.58 10.27
C HIS A 239 -7.52 8.20 9.52
N ALA A 240 -7.70 7.86 8.23
CA ALA A 240 -8.85 8.33 7.45
C ALA A 240 -10.19 7.90 8.10
N LYS A 241 -10.29 6.63 8.52
CA LYS A 241 -11.48 6.09 9.19
C LYS A 241 -11.65 6.56 10.63
N ALA A 242 -10.56 6.76 11.36
CA ALA A 242 -10.56 7.35 12.70
C ALA A 242 -10.92 8.84 12.71
N LYS A 243 -11.06 9.48 11.54
CA LYS A 243 -11.27 10.93 11.38
C LYS A 243 -10.15 11.76 12.01
N SER A 244 -8.93 11.25 11.93
CA SER A 244 -7.73 11.87 12.49
C SER A 244 -7.09 12.83 11.50
N VAL A 245 -6.65 13.99 11.97
CA VAL A 245 -5.92 14.99 11.16
C VAL A 245 -4.53 14.49 10.75
N ASP A 246 -3.90 13.65 11.58
CA ASP A 246 -2.55 13.14 11.38
C ASP A 246 -2.40 12.15 10.20
N GLY A 247 -3.50 11.77 9.53
CA GLY A 247 -3.48 10.79 8.44
C GLY A 247 -2.90 11.29 7.12
N VAL A 248 -2.93 12.60 6.91
CA VAL A 248 -2.55 13.25 5.65
C VAL A 248 -1.16 12.86 5.13
N PRO A 249 -0.06 12.96 5.90
CA PRO A 249 1.28 12.63 5.40
C PRO A 249 1.40 11.17 4.95
N TYR A 250 0.72 10.24 5.65
CA TYR A 250 0.72 8.83 5.27
C TYR A 250 -0.02 8.61 3.95
N CYS A 251 -1.19 9.23 3.78
CA CYS A 251 -1.96 9.09 2.54
C CYS A 251 -1.30 9.78 1.34
N GLU A 252 -0.66 10.94 1.53
CA GLU A 252 0.14 11.59 0.48
C GLU A 252 1.29 10.69 0.04
N SER A 253 2.02 10.10 0.99
CA SER A 253 3.09 9.14 0.69
C SER A 253 2.57 7.91 -0.07
N VAL A 254 1.45 7.32 0.36
CA VAL A 254 0.86 6.14 -0.30
C VAL A 254 0.42 6.45 -1.73
N VAL A 255 -0.29 7.56 -1.95
CA VAL A 255 -0.74 7.95 -3.30
C VAL A 255 0.44 8.31 -4.21
N GLN A 256 1.54 8.84 -3.68
CA GLN A 256 2.75 9.07 -4.47
C GLN A 256 3.35 7.76 -5.00
N HIS A 257 3.31 6.68 -4.22
CA HIS A 257 3.82 5.37 -4.63
C HIS A 257 2.83 4.60 -5.53
N TYR A 258 1.53 4.84 -5.35
CA TYR A 258 0.45 4.14 -6.05
C TYR A 258 -0.55 5.13 -6.66
N PRO A 259 -0.12 5.96 -7.64
CA PRO A 259 -0.94 7.05 -8.16
C PRO A 259 -2.21 6.56 -8.87
N GLU A 260 -2.18 5.35 -9.42
CA GLU A 260 -3.30 4.74 -10.15
C GLU A 260 -4.36 4.10 -9.22
N SER A 261 -4.10 4.00 -7.93
CA SER A 261 -5.03 3.36 -7.00
C SER A 261 -6.13 4.33 -6.58
N THR A 262 -7.31 4.17 -7.16
CA THR A 262 -8.51 4.91 -6.75
C THR A 262 -8.83 4.71 -5.27
N GLU A 263 -8.59 3.53 -4.70
CA GLU A 263 -8.83 3.27 -3.28
C GLU A 263 -7.98 4.18 -2.38
N PHE A 264 -6.68 4.32 -2.67
CA PHE A 264 -5.80 5.16 -1.87
C PHE A 264 -6.09 6.65 -2.08
N GLN A 265 -6.46 7.06 -3.29
CA GLN A 265 -6.94 8.42 -3.55
C GLN A 265 -8.20 8.75 -2.74
N LEU A 266 -9.13 7.79 -2.57
CA LEU A 266 -10.31 7.97 -1.71
C LEU A 266 -9.91 8.17 -0.24
N TYR A 267 -8.98 7.38 0.31
CA TYR A 267 -8.49 7.58 1.68
C TYR A 267 -7.78 8.93 1.84
N GLN A 268 -7.00 9.35 0.85
CA GLN A 268 -6.36 10.67 0.84
C GLN A 268 -7.39 11.80 0.87
N ALA A 269 -8.43 11.73 0.04
CA ALA A 269 -9.50 12.73 0.04
C ALA A 269 -10.27 12.76 1.37
N GLU A 270 -10.52 11.61 1.99
CA GLU A 270 -11.10 11.52 3.34
C GLU A 270 -10.16 12.17 4.38
N ALA A 271 -8.85 11.90 4.33
CA ALA A 271 -7.87 12.50 5.22
C ALA A 271 -7.80 14.03 5.07
N TYR A 272 -7.88 14.56 3.84
CA TYR A 272 -7.97 16.00 3.59
C TYR A 272 -9.23 16.62 4.18
N ILE A 273 -10.39 15.96 4.07
CA ILE A 273 -11.62 16.43 4.73
C ILE A 273 -11.41 16.49 6.25
N ASN A 274 -10.81 15.46 6.86
CA ASN A 274 -10.59 15.42 8.30
C ASN A 274 -9.64 16.53 8.78
N ALA A 275 -8.71 16.96 7.93
CA ALA A 275 -7.75 18.04 8.18
C ALA A 275 -8.24 19.42 7.70
N ASP A 276 -9.53 19.59 7.40
CA ASP A 276 -10.14 20.82 6.86
C ASP A 276 -9.52 21.35 5.55
N ARG A 277 -8.75 20.51 4.84
CA ARG A 277 -8.15 20.79 3.52
C ARG A 277 -9.17 20.50 2.41
N PHE A 278 -10.33 21.17 2.46
CA PHE A 278 -11.47 20.85 1.60
C PHE A 278 -11.19 21.05 0.10
N GLN A 279 -10.38 22.05 -0.27
CA GLN A 279 -10.00 22.27 -1.68
C GLN A 279 -9.19 21.09 -2.23
N ASP A 280 -8.24 20.58 -1.44
CA ASP A 280 -7.43 19.41 -1.82
C ASP A 280 -8.29 18.14 -1.95
N ALA A 281 -9.25 17.96 -1.03
CA ALA A 281 -10.23 16.89 -1.12
C ALA A 281 -11.07 16.96 -2.41
N ILE A 282 -11.60 18.14 -2.76
CA ILE A 282 -12.38 18.35 -3.98
C ILE A 282 -11.53 18.07 -5.22
N SER A 283 -10.30 18.58 -5.27
CA SER A 283 -9.37 18.32 -6.39
C SER A 283 -9.10 16.82 -6.55
N THR A 284 -8.90 16.11 -5.43
CA THR A 284 -8.66 14.67 -5.43
C THR A 284 -9.87 13.89 -5.95
N TYR A 285 -11.09 14.22 -5.50
CA TYR A 285 -12.31 13.58 -6.04
C TYR A 285 -12.56 13.91 -7.51
N GLN A 286 -12.24 15.12 -7.97
CA GLN A 286 -12.35 15.48 -9.39
C GLN A 286 -11.40 14.62 -10.25
N LYS A 287 -10.17 14.38 -9.78
CA LYS A 287 -9.24 13.46 -10.45
C LYS A 287 -9.87 12.07 -10.57
N ILE A 288 -10.38 11.51 -9.46
CA ILE A 288 -11.06 10.21 -9.45
C ILE A 288 -12.21 10.15 -10.47
N LEU A 289 -13.07 11.16 -10.49
CA LEU A 289 -14.22 11.20 -11.39
C LEU A 289 -13.83 11.44 -12.86
N GLY A 290 -12.61 11.90 -13.13
CA GLY A 290 -12.06 12.07 -14.48
C GLY A 290 -11.85 10.74 -15.20
N HIS A 291 -11.41 9.69 -14.48
CA HIS A 291 -11.26 8.34 -15.04
C HIS A 291 -12.40 7.39 -14.63
N GLU A 292 -13.04 7.61 -13.48
CA GLU A 292 -14.17 6.81 -12.99
C GLU A 292 -15.43 7.67 -12.76
N SER A 293 -16.07 8.10 -13.85
CA SER A 293 -17.25 8.97 -13.81
C SER A 293 -18.44 8.42 -13.00
N ASN A 294 -18.50 7.09 -12.78
CA ASN A 294 -19.55 6.42 -12.03
C ASN A 294 -19.18 6.09 -10.57
N ASN A 295 -18.03 6.54 -10.08
CA ASN A 295 -17.62 6.27 -8.70
C ASN A 295 -18.51 7.01 -7.68
N GLN A 296 -19.43 6.26 -7.07
CA GLN A 296 -20.43 6.82 -6.14
C GLN A 296 -19.78 7.39 -4.87
N LYS A 297 -18.75 6.74 -4.33
CA LYS A 297 -18.01 7.22 -3.15
C LYS A 297 -17.36 8.57 -3.42
N ALA A 298 -16.78 8.75 -4.61
CA ALA A 298 -16.18 10.02 -5.01
C ALA A 298 -17.23 11.13 -5.20
N LYS A 299 -18.40 10.83 -5.81
CA LYS A 299 -19.50 11.80 -5.95
C LYS A 299 -20.00 12.29 -4.59
N GLU A 300 -20.25 11.37 -3.67
CA GLU A 300 -20.75 11.69 -2.33
C GLU A 300 -19.69 12.44 -1.50
N GLY A 301 -18.44 11.99 -1.56
CA GLY A 301 -17.30 12.64 -0.92
C GLY A 301 -17.08 14.07 -1.42
N MET A 302 -17.13 14.28 -2.74
CA MET A 302 -17.01 15.61 -3.35
C MET A 302 -18.13 16.54 -2.91
N LYS A 303 -19.38 16.08 -2.94
CA LYS A 303 -20.54 16.87 -2.47
C LYS A 303 -20.39 17.24 -0.99
N LYS A 304 -19.91 16.32 -0.15
CA LYS A 304 -19.61 16.56 1.26
C LYS A 304 -18.52 17.63 1.42
N ALA A 305 -17.40 17.50 0.70
CA ALA A 305 -16.29 18.45 0.75
C ALA A 305 -16.72 19.86 0.28
N GLN A 306 -17.51 19.96 -0.79
CA GLN A 306 -18.08 21.23 -1.26
C GLN A 306 -18.99 21.88 -0.22
N LYS A 307 -19.86 21.10 0.43
CA LYS A 307 -20.73 21.59 1.50
C LYS A 307 -19.91 22.12 2.69
N LEU A 308 -18.86 21.40 3.08
CA LEU A 308 -17.97 21.80 4.18
C LEU A 308 -17.17 23.06 3.82
N LEU A 309 -16.65 23.17 2.60
CA LEU A 309 -15.98 24.38 2.11
C LEU A 309 -16.90 25.61 2.10
N LYS A 310 -18.15 25.43 1.65
CA LYS A 310 -19.15 26.50 1.70
C LYS A 310 -19.47 26.91 3.14
N ALA A 311 -19.59 25.93 4.04
CA ALA A 311 -19.81 26.20 5.46
C ALA A 311 -18.61 26.89 6.13
N SER A 312 -17.37 26.53 5.79
CA SER A 312 -16.15 27.16 6.33
C SER A 312 -15.96 28.59 5.85
N ASN A 313 -16.39 28.89 4.61
CA ASN A 313 -16.35 30.22 4.03
C ASN A 313 -17.55 31.10 4.42
N ARG A 314 -18.52 30.55 5.16
CA ARG A 314 -19.70 31.28 5.58
C ARG A 314 -19.34 32.35 6.60
N ARG A 315 -19.75 33.59 6.34
CA ARG A 315 -19.53 34.72 7.25
C ARG A 315 -20.39 34.54 8.50
N ASP A 316 -19.77 34.53 9.68
CA ASP A 316 -20.50 34.60 10.95
C ASP A 316 -20.78 36.07 11.30
N TYR A 317 -21.94 36.57 10.87
CA TYR A 317 -22.33 37.97 11.10
C TYR A 317 -22.43 38.34 12.60
N TYR A 318 -22.75 37.39 13.48
CA TYR A 318 -22.77 37.63 14.93
C TYR A 318 -21.35 37.83 15.46
N LYS A 319 -20.41 37.01 15.00
CA LYS A 319 -18.99 37.12 15.34
C LYS A 319 -18.37 38.39 14.78
N ILE A 320 -18.74 38.80 13.55
CA ILE A 320 -18.28 40.05 12.93
C ILE A 320 -18.67 41.26 13.77
N LEU A 321 -19.91 41.32 14.27
CA LEU A 321 -20.37 42.43 15.14
C LEU A 321 -20.01 42.25 16.62
N GLY A 322 -19.42 41.11 17.01
CA GLY A 322 -19.07 40.81 18.39
C GLY A 322 -20.28 40.70 19.33
N VAL A 323 -21.43 40.24 18.83
CA VAL A 323 -22.68 40.11 19.59
C VAL A 323 -23.12 38.64 19.69
N PRO A 324 -23.79 38.23 20.78
CA PRO A 324 -24.33 36.87 20.88
C PRO A 324 -25.48 36.64 19.90
N LYS A 325 -25.76 35.38 19.55
CA LYS A 325 -26.89 35.01 18.68
C LYS A 325 -28.25 35.45 19.23
N SER A 326 -28.36 35.58 20.55
CA SER A 326 -29.55 36.08 21.24
C SER A 326 -29.70 37.61 21.25
N ALA A 327 -28.78 38.36 20.59
CA ALA A 327 -28.81 39.81 20.59
C ALA A 327 -30.08 40.36 19.94
N SER A 328 -30.68 41.36 20.60
CA SER A 328 -31.83 42.09 20.05
C SER A 328 -31.40 42.99 18.89
N LYS A 329 -32.35 43.39 18.04
CA LYS A 329 -32.09 44.37 16.96
C LYS A 329 -31.42 45.64 17.48
N LYS A 330 -31.79 46.09 18.68
CA LYS A 330 -31.21 47.28 19.32
C LYS A 330 -29.74 47.07 19.68
N ASP A 331 -29.39 45.88 20.17
CA ASP A 331 -28.00 45.53 20.52
C ASP A 331 -27.13 45.41 19.27
N ILE A 332 -27.66 44.81 18.20
CA ILE A 332 -27.00 44.71 16.89
C ILE A 332 -26.71 46.11 16.31
N LEU A 333 -27.71 47.00 16.32
CA LEU A 333 -27.52 48.39 15.85
C LEU A 333 -26.52 49.16 16.71
N LYS A 334 -26.51 48.93 18.03
CA LYS A 334 -25.55 49.56 18.95
C LYS A 334 -24.13 49.09 18.67
N ALA A 335 -23.93 47.78 18.49
CA ALA A 335 -22.64 47.19 18.15
C ALA A 335 -22.14 47.70 16.78
N TYR A 336 -23.02 47.71 15.77
CA TYR A 336 -22.71 48.28 14.46
C TYR A 336 -22.26 49.74 14.55
N ARG A 337 -22.99 50.62 15.25
CA ARG A 337 -22.61 52.04 15.38
C ARG A 337 -21.24 52.20 16.03
N LYS A 338 -20.92 51.39 17.04
CA LYS A 338 -19.62 51.40 17.70
C LYS A 338 -18.51 51.02 16.72
N MET A 339 -18.67 49.92 16.00
CA MET A 339 -17.67 49.44 15.04
C MET A 339 -17.57 50.34 13.81
N ALA A 340 -18.68 50.90 13.33
CA ALA A 340 -18.70 51.83 12.20
C ALA A 340 -17.97 53.13 12.54
N ALA A 341 -18.10 53.63 13.78
CA ALA A 341 -17.31 54.75 14.25
C ALA A 341 -15.82 54.39 14.40
N GLU A 342 -15.49 53.16 14.83
CA GLU A 342 -14.10 52.70 15.01
C GLU A 342 -13.38 52.49 13.68
N TYR A 343 -14.03 51.83 12.71
CA TYR A 343 -13.47 51.42 11.42
C TYR A 343 -13.87 52.33 10.26
N HIS A 344 -14.30 53.57 10.53
CA HIS A 344 -14.62 54.52 9.47
C HIS A 344 -13.38 54.81 8.61
N PRO A 345 -13.41 54.65 7.27
CA PRO A 345 -12.23 54.81 6.42
C PRO A 345 -11.51 56.16 6.57
N ASP A 346 -12.26 57.24 6.86
CA ASP A 346 -11.71 58.58 7.08
C ASP A 346 -10.76 58.68 8.29
N LYS A 347 -10.79 57.71 9.21
CA LYS A 347 -9.88 57.67 10.36
C LYS A 347 -8.51 57.09 10.04
N PHE A 348 -8.31 56.52 8.86
CA PHE A 348 -7.13 55.75 8.50
C PHE A 348 -6.53 56.21 7.17
N GLN A 349 -5.23 55.95 6.97
CA GLN A 349 -4.50 56.27 5.75
C GLN A 349 -3.67 55.06 5.29
N GLY A 350 -3.29 55.01 4.01
CA GLY A 350 -2.45 53.95 3.46
C GLY A 350 -3.06 52.54 3.58
N GLU A 351 -2.25 51.55 3.97
CA GLU A 351 -2.72 50.16 4.12
C GLU A 351 -3.79 49.99 5.20
N GLU A 352 -3.75 50.78 6.26
CA GLU A 352 -4.74 50.73 7.34
C GLU A 352 -6.12 51.17 6.85
N ARG A 353 -6.18 52.10 5.89
CA ARG A 353 -7.44 52.49 5.25
C ARG A 353 -8.06 51.33 4.48
N MET A 354 -7.26 50.59 3.71
CA MET A 354 -7.76 49.43 2.98
C MET A 354 -8.28 48.33 3.93
N GLN A 355 -7.64 48.14 5.09
CA GLN A 355 -8.12 47.21 6.11
C GLN A 355 -9.41 47.70 6.79
N ALA A 356 -9.49 49.00 7.09
CA ALA A 356 -10.68 49.63 7.65
C ALA A 356 -11.86 49.55 6.68
N GLU A 357 -11.66 49.81 5.39
CA GLU A 357 -12.68 49.67 4.34
C GLU A 357 -13.21 48.22 4.26
N LYS A 358 -12.33 47.21 4.25
CA LYS A 358 -12.75 45.80 4.29
C LYS A 358 -13.60 45.48 5.51
N LYS A 359 -13.15 45.90 6.70
CA LYS A 359 -13.92 45.70 7.95
C LYS A 359 -15.25 46.46 7.93
N PHE A 360 -15.27 47.67 7.38
CA PHE A 360 -16.47 48.49 7.27
C PHE A 360 -17.53 47.83 6.38
N VAL A 361 -17.11 47.20 5.28
CA VAL A 361 -17.98 46.40 4.42
C VAL A 361 -18.54 45.18 5.18
N GLU A 362 -17.70 44.46 5.93
CA GLU A 362 -18.12 43.29 6.71
C GLU A 362 -19.15 43.62 7.80
N ILE A 363 -18.92 44.68 8.59
CA ILE A 363 -19.85 45.10 9.65
C ILE A 363 -21.16 45.65 9.07
N SER A 364 -21.11 46.28 7.89
CA SER A 364 -22.30 46.76 7.18
C SER A 364 -23.15 45.60 6.68
N ALA A 365 -22.52 44.60 6.06
CA ALA A 365 -23.18 43.36 5.65
C ALA A 365 -23.80 42.64 6.87
N ALA A 366 -23.07 42.55 7.98
CA ALA A 366 -23.59 41.95 9.21
C ALA A 366 -24.79 42.70 9.77
N LYS A 367 -24.77 44.03 9.78
CA LYS A 367 -25.93 44.83 10.19
C LYS A 367 -27.12 44.60 9.27
N GLU A 368 -26.91 44.54 7.97
CA GLU A 368 -28.00 44.32 6.99
C GLU A 368 -28.70 42.99 7.24
N VAL A 369 -27.93 41.91 7.37
CA VAL A 369 -28.48 40.56 7.58
C VAL A 369 -29.16 40.42 8.94
N LEU A 370 -28.55 40.93 10.01
CA LEU A 370 -29.03 40.69 11.37
C LEU A 370 -30.17 41.63 11.81
N THR A 371 -30.41 42.73 11.11
CA THR A 371 -31.51 43.68 11.43
C THR A 371 -32.79 43.45 10.65
N ASP A 372 -32.71 42.75 9.52
CA ASP A 372 -33.84 42.28 8.72
C ASP A 372 -34.31 40.90 9.22
N ASP A 373 -35.59 40.77 9.56
CA ASP A 373 -36.11 39.53 10.17
C ASP A 373 -36.06 38.34 9.21
N GLU A 374 -36.30 38.58 7.91
CA GLU A 374 -36.31 37.53 6.91
C GLU A 374 -34.88 37.06 6.62
N LYS A 375 -33.95 38.00 6.39
CA LYS A 375 -32.53 37.68 6.18
C LYS A 375 -31.89 37.03 7.41
N ARG A 376 -32.23 37.50 8.61
CA ARG A 376 -31.76 36.88 9.87
C ARG A 376 -32.27 35.45 10.00
N THR A 377 -33.54 35.21 9.69
CA THR A 377 -34.14 33.87 9.73
C THR A 377 -33.49 32.95 8.70
N GLN A 378 -33.26 33.42 7.47
CA GLN A 378 -32.52 32.68 6.44
C GLN A 378 -31.12 32.32 6.93
N PHE A 379 -30.40 33.31 7.50
CA PHE A 379 -29.09 33.12 8.09
C PHE A 379 -29.08 32.08 9.22
N GLU A 380 -30.05 32.14 10.14
CA GLU A 380 -30.19 31.17 11.23
C GLU A 380 -30.53 29.77 10.73
N ASN A 381 -31.26 29.67 9.61
CA ASN A 381 -31.62 28.40 8.96
C ASN A 381 -30.53 27.83 8.04
N GLY A 382 -29.33 28.43 8.00
CA GLY A 382 -28.21 27.89 7.21
C GLY A 382 -28.07 28.46 5.79
N ILE A 383 -28.93 29.40 5.40
CA ILE A 383 -28.95 30.07 4.09
C ILE A 383 -28.24 31.42 4.23
N ASP A 384 -27.25 31.75 3.40
CA ASP A 384 -26.59 33.06 3.48
C ASP A 384 -27.31 34.05 2.54
N PRO A 385 -28.08 35.02 3.07
CA PRO A 385 -28.89 35.93 2.25
C PRO A 385 -28.08 36.88 1.36
N LEU A 386 -26.77 37.01 1.61
CA LEU A 386 -25.86 37.82 0.80
C LEU A 386 -24.96 36.96 -0.12
N ASP A 387 -25.21 35.66 -0.22
CA ASP A 387 -24.49 34.76 -1.13
C ASP A 387 -24.92 34.99 -2.61
N PRO A 388 -23.99 35.40 -3.50
CA PRO A 388 -24.28 35.68 -4.91
C PRO A 388 -24.88 34.49 -5.67
N GLU A 389 -24.57 33.24 -5.29
CA GLU A 389 -25.10 32.05 -5.96
C GLU A 389 -26.58 31.78 -5.64
N GLN A 390 -27.07 32.22 -4.47
CA GLN A 390 -28.47 32.02 -4.07
C GLN A 390 -29.41 33.11 -4.63
N GLN A 391 -28.89 34.31 -4.91
CA GLN A 391 -29.65 35.35 -5.61
C GLN A 391 -29.95 34.99 -7.08
N ALA A 392 -29.22 34.06 -7.68
CA ALA A 392 -29.46 33.59 -9.04
C ALA A 392 -30.65 32.61 -9.17
N GLN A 393 -31.22 32.11 -8.08
CA GLN A 393 -32.31 31.12 -8.10
C GLN A 393 -33.71 31.68 -7.80
N ASN A 394 -33.88 32.99 -7.58
CA ASN A 394 -35.17 33.60 -7.24
C ASN A 394 -35.55 34.74 -8.21
N PRO A 395 -36.30 34.48 -9.30
CA PRO A 395 -36.61 35.47 -10.35
C PRO A 395 -37.58 36.60 -9.98
N PHE A 396 -38.05 36.68 -8.72
CA PHE A 396 -39.15 37.56 -8.30
C PHE A 396 -38.85 38.46 -7.08
N GLY A 397 -37.57 38.74 -6.80
CA GLY A 397 -37.17 39.73 -5.79
C GLY A 397 -36.49 40.93 -6.45
N GLY A 398 -37.15 42.09 -6.44
CA GLY A 398 -36.66 43.30 -7.09
C GLY A 398 -35.26 43.73 -6.64
N HIS A 399 -34.45 44.13 -7.61
CA HIS A 399 -33.13 44.76 -7.43
C HIS A 399 -33.19 45.97 -6.48
N PRO A 400 -32.32 46.06 -5.46
CA PRO A 400 -32.08 47.30 -4.74
C PRO A 400 -30.63 47.77 -4.91
N PHE A 401 -30.12 47.76 -6.15
CA PHE A 401 -28.93 48.54 -6.51
C PHE A 401 -29.37 49.67 -7.45
N ASN A 402 -30.08 50.64 -6.89
CA ASN A 402 -30.26 51.93 -7.52
C ASN A 402 -29.85 53.00 -6.51
N GLY A 403 -28.56 53.36 -6.52
CA GLY A 403 -28.06 54.41 -5.64
C GLY A 403 -26.57 54.44 -5.32
N PHE A 404 -25.69 53.69 -5.98
CA PHE A 404 -24.22 53.91 -5.95
C PHE A 404 -23.56 53.28 -7.20
N PRO A 405 -22.77 54.01 -8.00
CA PRO A 405 -22.12 53.46 -9.18
C PRO A 405 -20.78 52.84 -8.77
N PHE A 406 -20.77 51.56 -8.41
CA PHE A 406 -19.52 50.84 -8.11
C PHE A 406 -19.39 49.49 -8.82
N SER A 407 -20.16 49.28 -9.88
CA SER A 407 -19.90 48.21 -10.83
C SER A 407 -19.11 48.81 -12.00
N HIS A 408 -17.79 48.55 -12.01
CA HIS A 408 -16.76 48.75 -13.06
C HIS A 408 -15.54 49.58 -12.62
N MET A 409 -14.71 49.11 -11.68
CA MET A 409 -13.28 49.48 -11.71
C MET A 409 -12.37 48.38 -11.11
N HIS A 410 -11.59 47.74 -12.00
CA HIS A 410 -10.24 47.28 -11.69
C HIS A 410 -9.29 48.50 -11.54
N PRO A 411 -8.13 48.35 -10.90
CA PRO A 411 -7.56 49.39 -10.06
C PRO A 411 -6.51 50.22 -10.80
N PHE A 412 -6.74 51.50 -11.05
CA PHE A 412 -5.67 52.52 -11.16
C PHE A 412 -6.32 53.92 -11.17
N GLU A 413 -5.61 54.85 -10.55
CA GLU A 413 -5.80 56.31 -10.55
C GLU A 413 -6.83 56.91 -9.58
N GLY A 414 -6.30 57.85 -8.79
CA GLY A 414 -6.96 58.48 -7.68
C GLY A 414 -7.96 59.56 -8.09
N ALA A 415 -9.01 59.66 -7.28
CA ALA A 415 -9.81 60.86 -7.16
C ALA A 415 -10.24 61.02 -5.70
N HIS A 416 -9.89 62.16 -5.12
CA HIS A 416 -10.38 62.61 -3.82
C HIS A 416 -11.90 62.83 -3.89
N PHE A 417 -12.63 62.32 -2.90
CA PHE A 417 -14.02 62.68 -2.64
C PHE A 417 -14.11 63.33 -1.25
N GLU A 418 -14.67 64.53 -1.21
CA GLU A 418 -14.92 65.33 -0.01
C GLU A 418 -16.42 65.27 0.31
N PHE A 419 -16.80 64.97 1.55
CA PHE A 419 -18.19 64.94 2.01
C PHE A 419 -18.42 66.01 3.09
N HIS A 420 -19.34 66.92 2.80
CA HIS A 420 -19.93 67.81 3.81
C HIS A 420 -21.14 67.15 4.45
N PHE A 421 -21.22 67.19 5.78
CA PHE A 421 -22.44 66.92 6.52
C PHE A 421 -22.76 68.11 7.42
N GLY A 422 -24.00 68.62 7.27
CA GLY A 422 -24.66 69.50 8.23
C GLY A 422 -25.47 68.71 9.26
#